data_AF-A0AAV8Y385-F1
#
_entry.id   AF-A0AAV8Y385-F1
#
_cell.length_a   1.000
_cell.length_b   1.000
_cell.length_c   1.000
_cell.angle_alpha   90.00
_cell.angle_beta   90.00
_cell.angle_gamma   90.00
#
_symmetry.space_group_name_H-M   'P 1'
#
loop_
_entity.id
_entity.type
_entity.pdbx_description
1 polymer ?
#
loop_
_entity_poly.entity_id
_entity_poly.type
_entity_poly.pdbx_seq_one_letter_code
_entity_poly.pdbx_strand_id
1 'polypeptide(L)'
;MEGLLLEPTLYTVKGIAILDNDGNRILAKYYDKNIFPTVKEQKTFEKNLFNKTHRANAEIIMLDGLTCVYRSNVDLFFYVMGSSQENELILMSILNCLYDSVSQILRKNVEKRAVLESLDVVMLAMDEIC
;
A
#
# COMPACT_ATOMS: atom_id res chain seq x y z
N MET A 1 -16.83 -21.97 17.96
CA MET A 1 -15.50 -22.20 17.38
C MET A 1 -14.72 -20.94 17.68
N GLU A 2 -13.78 -21.03 18.62
CA GLU A 2 -13.12 -19.89 19.25
C GLU A 2 -12.55 -18.95 18.20
N GLY A 3 -13.00 -17.68 18.24
CA GLY A 3 -12.33 -16.60 17.54
C GLY A 3 -10.97 -16.44 18.21
N LEU A 4 -9.94 -17.02 17.60
CA LEU A 4 -8.56 -16.69 17.90
C LEU A 4 -8.35 -15.23 17.52
N LEU A 5 -8.63 -14.35 18.48
CA LEU A 5 -8.01 -13.03 18.53
C LEU A 5 -6.51 -13.33 18.72
N LEU A 6 -5.80 -13.47 17.61
CA LEU A 6 -4.34 -13.50 17.58
C LEU A 6 -3.85 -12.32 18.41
N GLU A 7 -2.87 -12.56 19.29
CA GLU A 7 -2.21 -11.47 20.01
C GLU A 7 -1.81 -10.40 18.99
N PRO A 8 -2.12 -9.11 19.23
CA PRO A 8 -1.77 -8.06 18.29
C PRO A 8 -0.26 -8.07 18.09
N THR A 9 0.16 -8.55 16.92
CA THR A 9 1.56 -8.59 16.57
C THR A 9 1.97 -7.22 16.06
N LEU A 10 3.22 -6.82 16.30
CA LEU A 10 3.80 -5.58 15.79
C LEU A 10 3.81 -5.48 14.25
N TYR A 11 3.45 -6.55 13.52
CA TYR A 11 3.52 -6.65 12.06
C TYR A 11 2.16 -6.56 11.37
N THR A 12 1.36 -5.55 11.74
CA THR A 12 0.04 -5.26 11.15
C THR A 12 0.13 -5.05 9.63
N VAL A 13 1.20 -4.40 9.16
CA VAL A 13 1.43 -4.12 7.75
C VAL A 13 2.37 -5.16 7.14
N LYS A 14 1.92 -5.79 6.06
CA LYS A 14 2.71 -6.75 5.27
C LYS A 14 3.43 -6.06 4.11
N GLY A 15 2.86 -4.99 3.58
CA GLY A 15 3.53 -4.15 2.59
C GLY A 15 2.80 -2.85 2.30
N ILE A 16 3.52 -1.92 1.68
CA ILE A 16 3.03 -0.65 1.17
C ILE A 16 3.53 -0.53 -0.27
N ALA A 17 2.67 -0.06 -1.19
CA ALA A 17 3.06 0.19 -2.56
C ALA A 17 2.41 1.46 -3.13
N ILE A 18 3.15 2.15 -3.99
CA ILE A 18 2.69 3.24 -4.84
C ILE A 18 2.93 2.81 -6.27
N LEU A 19 1.85 2.69 -7.04
CA LEU A 19 1.88 2.33 -8.46
C LEU A 19 1.44 3.52 -9.31
N ASP A 20 1.89 3.56 -10.56
CA ASP A 20 1.37 4.48 -11.56
C ASP A 20 0.06 3.97 -12.21
N ASN A 21 -0.50 4.79 -13.08
CA ASN A 21 -1.73 4.48 -13.83
C ASN A 21 -1.61 3.33 -14.83
N ASP A 22 -0.40 2.80 -15.05
CA ASP A 22 -0.17 1.61 -15.88
C ASP A 22 0.10 0.36 -15.03
N GLY A 23 0.06 0.49 -13.70
CA GLY A 23 0.36 -0.57 -12.75
C GLY A 23 1.85 -0.82 -12.54
N ASN A 24 2.72 0.10 -12.97
CA ASN A 24 4.15 0.01 -12.70
C ASN A 24 4.47 0.53 -11.30
N ARG A 25 5.38 -0.16 -10.62
CA ARG A 25 5.89 0.24 -9.31
C ARG A 25 6.65 1.55 -9.40
N ILE A 26 6.23 2.54 -8.61
CA ILE A 26 7.02 3.74 -8.30
C ILE A 26 7.82 3.49 -7.03
N LEU A 27 7.15 3.03 -5.98
CA LEU A 27 7.75 2.75 -4.68
C LEU A 27 7.03 1.56 -4.04
N ALA A 28 7.76 0.65 -3.42
CA ALA A 28 7.16 -0.42 -2.63
C ALA A 28 8.09 -0.88 -1.52
N LYS A 29 7.51 -1.22 -0.37
CA LYS A 29 8.22 -1.79 0.79
C LYS A 29 7.41 -2.96 1.34
N TYR A 30 8.06 -4.11 1.46
CA TYR A 30 7.46 -5.35 1.93
C TYR A 30 8.17 -5.80 3.20
N TYR A 31 7.40 -5.92 4.28
CA TYR A 31 7.93 -6.18 5.62
C TYR A 31 7.95 -7.68 5.94
N ASP A 32 7.07 -8.46 5.31
CA ASP A 32 6.98 -9.90 5.51
C ASP A 32 7.63 -10.67 4.36
N LYS A 33 8.85 -11.16 4.62
CA LYS A 33 9.64 -11.93 3.65
C LYS A 33 9.04 -13.31 3.35
N ASN A 34 8.14 -13.82 4.18
CA ASN A 34 7.49 -15.11 3.93
C ASN A 34 6.40 -14.99 2.87
N ILE A 35 5.73 -13.82 2.80
CA ILE A 35 4.64 -13.54 1.86
C ILE A 35 5.19 -13.07 0.52
N PHE A 36 6.22 -12.22 0.56
CA PHE A 36 6.83 -11.63 -0.64
C PHE A 36 8.35 -11.90 -0.71
N PRO A 37 8.78 -13.17 -0.86
CA PRO A 37 10.18 -13.53 -0.76
C PRO A 37 11.01 -13.00 -1.93
N THR A 38 10.44 -12.90 -3.14
CA THR A 38 11.15 -12.44 -4.32
C THR A 38 10.52 -11.22 -4.99
N VAL A 39 11.35 -10.43 -5.67
CA VAL A 39 10.90 -9.29 -6.49
C VAL A 39 9.92 -9.76 -7.60
N LYS A 40 10.08 -10.99 -8.08
CA LYS A 40 9.18 -11.57 -9.09
C LYS A 40 7.77 -11.73 -8.54
N GLU A 41 7.62 -12.32 -7.36
CA GLU A 41 6.31 -12.51 -6.72
C GLU A 41 5.67 -11.19 -6.33
N GLN A 42 6.46 -10.24 -5.81
CA GLN A 42 5.98 -8.88 -5.55
C GLN A 42 5.36 -8.26 -6.80
N LYS A 43 6.07 -8.28 -7.94
CA LYS A 43 5.58 -7.74 -9.22
C LYS A 43 4.34 -8.48 -9.74
N THR A 44 4.28 -9.80 -9.56
CA THR A 44 3.10 -10.58 -9.92
C THR A 44 1.89 -10.16 -9.08
N PHE A 45 2.07 -9.99 -7.77
CA PHE A 45 1.01 -9.53 -6.87
C PHE A 45 0.56 -8.10 -7.21
N GLU A 46 1.49 -7.16 -7.40
CA GLU A 46 1.19 -5.76 -7.79
C GLU A 46 0.35 -5.70 -9.06
N LYS A 47 0.71 -6.49 -10.08
CA LYS A 47 -0.04 -6.56 -11.33
C LYS A 47 -1.47 -7.07 -11.11
N ASN A 48 -1.62 -8.12 -10.29
CA ASN A 48 -2.93 -8.69 -9.99
C ASN A 48 -3.79 -7.71 -9.17
N LEU A 49 -3.18 -7.03 -8.21
CA LEU A 49 -3.83 -6.02 -7.39
C LEU A 49 -4.32 -4.86 -8.26
N PHE A 50 -3.44 -4.27 -9.06
CA PHE A 50 -3.77 -3.18 -9.97
C PHE A 50 -4.91 -3.55 -10.93
N ASN A 51 -4.84 -4.73 -11.56
CA ASN A 51 -5.88 -5.20 -12.48
C ASN A 51 -7.26 -5.26 -11.82
N LYS A 52 -7.34 -5.62 -10.53
CA LYS A 52 -8.60 -5.71 -9.79
C LYS A 52 -9.08 -4.36 -9.23
N THR A 53 -8.17 -3.41 -8.97
CA THR A 53 -8.51 -2.15 -8.31
C THR A 53 -8.64 -0.95 -9.25
N HIS A 54 -7.92 -0.91 -10.38
CA HIS A 54 -7.83 0.31 -11.21
C HIS A 54 -9.17 0.80 -11.81
N ARG A 55 -10.17 -0.10 -11.94
CA ARG A 55 -11.53 0.22 -12.42
C ARG A 55 -12.60 0.09 -11.34
N ALA A 56 -12.20 -0.30 -10.13
CA ALA A 56 -13.14 -0.56 -9.05
C ALA A 56 -13.39 0.73 -8.27
N ASN A 57 -14.66 1.04 -8.00
CA ASN A 57 -15.06 2.10 -7.06
C ASN A 57 -15.15 1.51 -5.65
N ALA A 58 -14.05 0.94 -5.16
CA ALA A 58 -13.94 0.46 -3.80
C ALA A 58 -12.66 1.03 -3.16
N GLU A 59 -12.57 0.94 -1.84
CA GLU A 59 -11.40 1.40 -1.07
C GLU A 59 -10.65 0.21 -0.45
N ILE A 60 -11.23 -0.99 -0.56
CA ILE A 60 -10.69 -2.22 0.03
C ILE A 60 -10.96 -3.44 -0.85
N ILE A 61 -10.04 -4.39 -0.83
CA ILE A 61 -10.16 -5.69 -1.48
C ILE A 61 -9.41 -6.76 -0.70
N MET A 62 -9.94 -7.99 -0.68
CA MET A 62 -9.16 -9.15 -0.29
C MET A 62 -8.53 -9.82 -1.51
N LEU A 63 -7.22 -10.06 -1.44
CA LEU A 63 -6.45 -10.70 -2.50
C LEU A 63 -5.41 -11.65 -1.89
N ASP A 64 -5.40 -12.90 -2.34
CA ASP A 64 -4.42 -13.92 -1.91
C ASP A 64 -4.27 -14.07 -0.39
N GLY A 65 -5.39 -13.93 0.34
CA GLY A 65 -5.41 -14.02 1.81
C GLY A 65 -4.91 -12.77 2.54
N LEU A 66 -4.73 -11.66 1.82
CA LEU A 66 -4.36 -10.35 2.34
C LEU A 66 -5.51 -9.36 2.19
N THR A 67 -5.64 -8.50 3.19
CA THR A 67 -6.53 -7.34 3.14
C THR A 67 -5.75 -6.16 2.58
N CYS A 68 -6.20 -5.61 1.47
CA CYS A 68 -5.56 -4.49 0.80
C CYS A 68 -6.50 -3.29 0.77
N VAL A 69 -6.12 -2.22 1.45
CA VAL A 69 -6.79 -0.93 1.31
C VAL A 69 -6.06 -0.10 0.28
N TYR A 70 -6.80 0.71 -0.48
CA TYR A 70 -6.21 1.49 -1.56
C TYR A 70 -6.95 2.77 -1.84
N ARG A 71 -6.21 3.72 -2.43
CA ARG A 71 -6.71 5.01 -2.86
C ARG A 71 -6.03 5.41 -4.16
N SER A 72 -6.81 5.87 -5.13
CA SER A 72 -6.30 6.48 -6.35
C SER A 72 -6.31 8.00 -6.26
N ASN A 73 -5.30 8.65 -6.82
CA ASN A 73 -5.29 10.10 -7.03
C ASN A 73 -4.61 10.42 -8.37
N VAL A 74 -5.33 11.06 -9.27
CA VAL A 74 -4.85 11.41 -10.63
C VAL A 74 -4.28 10.18 -11.34
N ASP A 75 -2.96 10.04 -11.42
CA ASP A 75 -2.23 9.00 -12.11
C ASP A 75 -1.48 8.05 -11.16
N LEU A 76 -1.81 8.09 -9.86
CA LEU A 76 -1.18 7.32 -8.80
C LEU A 76 -2.17 6.45 -8.04
N PHE A 77 -1.70 5.28 -7.63
CA PHE A 77 -2.44 4.34 -6.79
C PHE A 77 -1.62 4.01 -5.55
N PHE A 78 -2.17 4.29 -4.38
CA PHE A 78 -1.60 4.03 -3.07
C PHE A 78 -2.24 2.77 -2.49
N TYR A 79 -1.41 1.85 -1.98
CA TYR A 79 -1.84 0.58 -1.43
C TYR A 79 -1.18 0.32 -0.08
N VAL A 80 -1.95 -0.23 0.85
CA VAL A 80 -1.45 -0.82 2.10
C VAL A 80 -2.02 -2.22 2.23
N MET A 81 -1.14 -3.21 2.42
CA MET A 81 -1.50 -4.62 2.58
C MET A 81 -1.30 -5.05 4.02
N GLY A 82 -2.31 -5.69 4.59
CA GLY A 82 -2.27 -6.35 5.90
C GLY A 82 -2.69 -7.82 5.82
N SER A 83 -2.60 -8.53 6.93
CA SER A 83 -3.13 -9.89 7.04
C SER A 83 -4.68 -9.87 6.94
N SER A 84 -5.28 -10.98 6.49
CA SER A 84 -6.74 -11.13 6.39
C SER A 84 -7.49 -10.97 7.71
N GLN A 85 -6.79 -11.11 8.84
CA GLN A 85 -7.39 -10.96 10.18
C GLN A 85 -7.18 -9.56 10.78
N GLU A 86 -6.49 -8.67 10.06
CA GLU A 86 -6.20 -7.32 10.58
C GLU A 86 -7.42 -6.41 10.52
N ASN A 87 -7.44 -5.44 11.42
CA ASN A 87 -8.47 -4.42 11.40
C ASN A 87 -8.24 -3.46 10.23
N GLU A 88 -9.17 -3.47 9.29
CA GLU A 88 -9.19 -2.63 8.09
C GLU A 88 -9.07 -1.13 8.40
N LEU A 89 -9.60 -0.68 9.54
CA LEU A 89 -9.53 0.73 9.99
C LEU A 89 -8.09 1.14 10.31
N ILE A 90 -7.26 0.23 10.82
CA ILE A 90 -5.85 0.50 11.09
C ILE A 90 -5.11 0.65 9.75
N LEU A 91 -5.34 -0.28 8.81
CA LEU A 91 -4.74 -0.19 7.47
C LEU A 91 -5.17 1.10 6.75
N MET A 92 -6.45 1.47 6.86
CA MET A 92 -6.98 2.72 6.29
C MET A 92 -6.35 3.96 6.93
N SER A 93 -6.09 3.93 8.24
CA SER A 93 -5.40 5.03 8.94
C SER A 93 -3.97 5.19 8.44
N ILE A 94 -3.27 4.09 8.17
CA ILE A 94 -1.93 4.08 7.60
C ILE A 94 -1.93 4.60 6.16
N LEU A 95 -2.92 4.17 5.34
CA LEU A 95 -3.10 4.67 3.98
C LEU A 95 -3.34 6.18 3.95
N ASN A 96 -4.19 6.68 4.84
CA ASN A 96 -4.44 8.12 4.97
C ASN A 96 -3.19 8.87 5.43
N CYS A 97 -2.48 8.35 6.43
CA CYS A 97 -1.22 8.93 6.89
C CYS A 97 -0.18 9.03 5.75
N LEU A 98 -0.03 7.95 4.95
CA LEU A 98 0.84 7.93 3.78
C LEU A 98 0.43 8.99 2.76
N TYR A 99 -0.85 9.01 2.38
CA TYR A 99 -1.35 9.97 1.39
C TYR A 99 -1.18 11.42 1.87
N ASP A 100 -1.55 11.72 3.11
CA ASP A 100 -1.48 13.08 3.66
C ASP A 100 -0.03 13.55 3.80
N SER A 101 0.87 12.66 4.22
CA SER A 101 2.31 12.94 4.29
C SER A 101 2.89 13.25 2.91
N VAL A 102 2.61 12.40 1.90
CA VAL A 102 3.04 12.62 0.52
C VAL A 102 2.43 13.90 -0.05
N SER A 103 1.15 14.15 0.21
CA SER A 103 0.46 15.38 -0.19
C SER A 103 1.09 16.62 0.42
N GLN A 104 1.49 16.57 1.68
CA GLN A 104 2.17 17.68 2.35
C GLN A 104 3.56 17.93 1.78
N ILE A 105 4.35 16.87 1.54
CA ILE A 105 5.68 16.95 0.90
C ILE A 105 5.57 17.60 -0.48
N LEU A 106 4.57 17.18 -1.27
CA LEU A 106 4.36 17.64 -2.64
C LEU A 106 3.49 18.89 -2.76
N ARG A 107 3.21 19.58 -1.65
CA ARG A 107 2.39 20.81 -1.62
C ARG A 107 1.04 20.65 -2.32
N LYS A 108 0.39 19.51 -2.10
CA LYS A 108 -0.91 19.07 -2.65
C LYS A 108 -0.90 18.69 -4.15
N ASN A 109 0.24 18.72 -4.82
CA ASN A 109 0.36 18.24 -6.21
C ASN A 109 0.80 16.77 -6.23
N VAL A 110 -0.13 15.85 -5.95
CA VAL A 110 0.15 14.41 -5.87
C VAL A 110 -0.03 13.76 -7.23
N GLU A 111 0.97 13.90 -8.10
CA GLU A 111 1.05 13.29 -9.43
C GLU A 111 2.40 12.56 -9.59
N LYS A 112 2.48 11.62 -10.54
CA LYS A 112 3.68 10.79 -10.77
C LYS A 112 4.95 11.61 -10.90
N ARG A 113 4.91 12.70 -11.66
CA ARG A 113 6.07 13.57 -11.87
C ARG A 113 6.57 14.16 -10.55
N ALA A 114 5.67 14.73 -9.75
CA ALA A 114 6.02 15.35 -8.47
C ALA A 114 6.59 14.33 -7.47
N VAL A 115 6.03 13.12 -7.42
CA VAL A 115 6.56 12.03 -6.58
C VAL A 115 7.97 11.64 -7.00
N LEU A 116 8.24 11.54 -8.31
CA LEU A 116 9.58 11.19 -8.82
C LEU A 116 10.62 12.29 -8.57
N GLU A 117 10.22 13.56 -8.59
CA GLU A 117 11.10 14.70 -8.30
C GLU A 117 11.50 14.77 -6.81
N SER A 118 10.66 14.28 -5.90
CA SER A 118 10.90 14.27 -4.43
C SER A 118 10.93 12.85 -3.83
N LEU A 119 11.41 11.87 -4.61
CA LEU A 119 11.27 10.44 -4.27
C LEU A 119 12.03 10.07 -2.99
N ASP A 120 13.18 10.70 -2.75
CA ASP A 120 14.00 10.55 -1.55
C ASP A 120 13.23 10.90 -0.27
N VAL A 121 12.53 12.04 -0.27
CA VAL A 121 11.73 12.48 0.88
C VAL A 121 10.50 11.58 1.06
N VAL A 122 9.88 11.14 -0.04
CA VAL A 122 8.75 10.20 0.01
C VAL A 122 9.19 8.83 0.58
N MET A 123 10.38 8.35 0.22
CA MET A 123 10.96 7.13 0.80
C MET A 123 11.17 7.28 2.31
N LEU A 124 11.73 8.40 2.77
CA LEU A 124 11.89 8.68 4.21
C LEU A 124 10.55 8.71 4.94
N ALA A 125 9.53 9.36 4.37
CA ALA A 125 8.20 9.39 4.96
C ALA A 125 7.58 7.99 5.07
N MET A 126 7.76 7.15 4.04
CA MET A 126 7.29 5.75 4.07
C MET A 126 8.03 4.91 5.12
N ASP A 127 9.30 5.22 5.39
CA ASP A 127 10.09 4.56 6.43
C ASP A 127 9.66 4.97 7.85
N GLU A 128 9.20 6.19 8.08
CA GLU A 128 8.72 6.65 9.40
C GLU A 128 7.29 6.20 9.73
N ILE A 129 6.52 5.73 8.74
CA ILE A 129 5.14 5.26 8.94
C ILE A 129 5.10 3.83 9.54
N CYS A 130 6.10 2.99 9.27
CA CYS A 130 6.14 1.58 9.64
C CYS A 130 7.56 1.07 9.94
#